data_AF-A0A524EWX3-F1
#
_entry.id   AF-A0A524EWX3-F1
#
_cell.length_a   1.000
_cell.length_b   1.000
_cell.length_c   1.000
_cell.angle_alpha   90.00
_cell.angle_beta   90.00
_cell.angle_gamma   90.00
#
_symmetry.space_group_name_H-M   'P 1'
#
loop_
_entity.id
_entity.type
_entity.pdbx_description
1 polymer ?
#
loop_
_entity_poly.entity_id
_entity_poly.type
_entity_poly.pdbx_seq_one_letter_code
_entity_poly.pdbx_strand_id
1 'polypeptide(L)'
;MSYKKKSTRTTKPGRKREKWTDILPRYLTFISHMRPILRETRRLISDLDPDLLLDTEVLDKIREEEEKRNIRKVRALSEFSAMYRSNVYEIIKDFIIKYRENIPIIDIKDYIIDFLYESISALNILRHITNPDELNLENTFLYSLTKFLEERLFPRGTNLKIIYEKLLEFSVDFYECQRHILQPHTYYRDKLEIEDFFEIPGLTPKVYQIINNITSLFNLDPNFGALPENDKYEIPMILKNEVFLPYIDSTANAEEEATEKICERIGLRVMDDLFLAPREDFLEILLANNFLRSNRQSDGTIRYLPQFSNETLTLYYLAFSSQRRGFLSKEFLNWISMNFAFLVYMGILKWKL
;
A
#
# COMPACT_ATOMS: atom_id res chain seq x y z
N MET A 1 -35.92 38.14 -16.25
CA MET A 1 -35.59 37.37 -15.03
C MET A 1 -36.22 35.99 -15.13
N SER A 2 -35.41 34.94 -15.22
CA SER A 2 -35.85 33.57 -14.95
C SER A 2 -34.62 32.76 -14.55
N TYR A 3 -34.52 32.48 -13.26
CA TYR A 3 -33.45 31.68 -12.67
C TYR A 3 -33.61 30.23 -13.12
N LYS A 4 -32.71 29.75 -13.99
CA LYS A 4 -32.58 28.31 -14.23
C LYS A 4 -32.03 27.65 -12.97
N LYS A 5 -32.84 26.77 -12.39
CA LYS A 5 -32.52 25.90 -11.25
C LYS A 5 -31.19 25.19 -11.49
N LYS A 6 -30.23 25.41 -10.57
CA LYS A 6 -29.04 24.58 -10.41
C LYS A 6 -29.48 23.12 -10.23
N SER A 7 -29.04 22.26 -11.14
CA SER A 7 -29.10 20.81 -10.99
C SER A 7 -28.22 20.42 -9.81
N THR A 8 -28.81 20.24 -8.63
CA THR A 8 -28.19 19.54 -7.52
C THR A 8 -28.19 18.06 -7.89
N ARG A 9 -27.11 17.60 -8.54
CA ARG A 9 -26.72 16.19 -8.48
C ARG A 9 -26.47 15.87 -7.01
N THR A 10 -27.48 15.33 -6.34
CA THR A 10 -27.30 14.59 -5.10
C THR A 10 -26.47 13.35 -5.44
N THR A 11 -25.15 13.50 -5.36
CA THR A 11 -24.25 12.37 -5.22
C THR A 11 -24.75 11.57 -4.02
N LYS A 12 -25.14 10.30 -4.23
CA LYS A 12 -25.35 9.38 -3.11
C LYS A 12 -24.12 9.51 -2.21
N PRO A 13 -24.25 9.67 -0.89
CA PRO A 13 -23.09 9.67 -0.02
C PRO A 13 -22.41 8.32 -0.21
N GLY A 14 -21.29 8.30 -0.94
CA GLY A 14 -20.46 7.12 -1.02
C GLY A 14 -20.19 6.67 0.41
N ARG A 15 -20.28 5.35 0.67
CA ARG A 15 -19.95 4.77 1.98
C ARG A 15 -18.71 5.49 2.50
N LYS A 16 -18.83 6.23 3.60
CA LYS A 16 -17.68 6.82 4.28
C LYS A 16 -16.67 5.68 4.46
N ARG A 17 -15.50 5.84 3.85
CA ARG A 17 -14.42 4.85 3.91
C ARG A 17 -14.10 4.59 5.38
N GLU A 18 -14.20 3.34 5.81
CA GLU A 18 -13.87 2.92 7.18
C GLU A 18 -12.43 3.34 7.47
N LYS A 19 -12.22 4.09 8.57
CA LYS A 19 -10.88 4.41 9.06
C LYS A 19 -10.27 3.18 9.71
N TRP A 20 -8.95 3.10 9.79
CA TRP A 20 -8.28 2.02 10.51
C TRP A 20 -8.74 1.93 11.98
N THR A 21 -9.05 3.07 12.60
CA THR A 21 -9.65 3.16 13.95
C THR A 21 -11.03 2.51 14.05
N ASP A 22 -11.77 2.43 12.95
CA ASP A 22 -13.11 1.83 12.92
C ASP A 22 -13.04 0.30 12.76
N ILE A 23 -11.94 -0.20 12.15
CA ILE A 23 -11.74 -1.62 11.87
C ILE A 23 -10.91 -2.30 12.98
N LEU A 24 -10.00 -1.56 13.63
CA LEU A 24 -9.13 -2.06 14.70
C LEU A 24 -9.90 -2.78 15.82
N PRO A 25 -11.03 -2.28 16.37
CA PRO A 25 -11.78 -2.99 17.40
C PRO A 25 -12.30 -4.36 16.94
N ARG A 26 -12.64 -4.51 15.65
CA ARG A 26 -13.07 -5.79 15.08
C ARG A 26 -11.90 -6.80 15.08
N TYR A 27 -10.72 -6.37 14.67
CA TYR A 27 -9.52 -7.23 14.69
C TYR A 27 -9.05 -7.57 16.10
N LEU A 28 -9.10 -6.62 17.04
CA LEU A 28 -8.82 -6.87 18.45
C LEU A 28 -9.78 -7.91 19.03
N THR A 29 -11.06 -7.79 18.69
CA THR A 29 -12.08 -8.79 19.05
C THR A 29 -11.69 -10.15 18.49
N PHE A 30 -11.37 -10.26 17.20
CA PHE A 30 -10.92 -11.53 16.60
C PHE A 30 -9.66 -12.10 17.26
N ILE A 31 -8.61 -11.31 17.48
CA ILE A 31 -7.37 -11.74 18.14
C ILE A 31 -7.68 -12.26 19.57
N SER A 32 -8.56 -11.58 20.29
CA SER A 32 -8.98 -12.01 21.63
C SER A 32 -9.73 -13.33 21.66
N HIS A 33 -10.41 -13.69 20.56
CA HIS A 33 -11.13 -14.96 20.40
C HIS A 33 -10.26 -16.09 19.85
N MET A 34 -9.34 -15.81 18.93
CA MET A 34 -8.44 -16.80 18.33
C MET A 34 -7.47 -17.40 19.37
N ARG A 35 -6.94 -16.56 20.27
CA ARG A 35 -5.94 -17.00 21.27
C ARG A 35 -6.46 -18.09 22.23
N PRO A 36 -7.64 -17.95 22.86
CA PRO A 36 -8.22 -19.02 23.68
C PRO A 36 -8.37 -20.33 22.91
N ILE A 37 -8.84 -20.27 21.66
CA ILE A 37 -9.02 -21.46 20.80
C ILE A 37 -7.67 -22.16 20.60
N LEU A 38 -6.64 -21.45 20.13
CA LEU A 38 -5.32 -22.06 19.94
C LEU A 38 -4.73 -22.62 21.24
N ARG A 39 -4.96 -21.95 22.38
CA ARG A 39 -4.48 -22.42 23.69
C ARG A 39 -5.20 -23.68 24.14
N GLU A 40 -6.50 -23.76 23.92
CA GLU A 40 -7.32 -24.94 24.22
C GLU A 40 -6.92 -26.10 23.30
N THR A 41 -6.85 -25.87 21.98
CA THR A 41 -6.40 -26.87 21.01
C THR A 41 -5.00 -27.39 21.33
N ARG A 42 -4.04 -26.51 21.68
CA ARG A 42 -2.69 -26.93 22.09
C ARG A 42 -2.72 -27.84 23.31
N ARG A 43 -3.53 -27.49 24.32
CA ARG A 43 -3.66 -28.30 25.53
C ARG A 43 -4.23 -29.68 25.20
N LEU A 44 -5.31 -29.72 24.43
CA LEU A 44 -5.96 -30.97 24.03
C LEU A 44 -5.03 -31.88 23.24
N ILE A 45 -4.29 -31.33 22.28
CA ILE A 45 -3.32 -32.09 21.49
C ILE A 45 -2.15 -32.55 22.34
N SER A 46 -1.66 -31.71 23.27
CA SER A 46 -0.61 -32.09 24.22
C SER A 46 -1.03 -33.30 25.07
N ASP A 47 -2.27 -33.31 25.54
CA ASP A 47 -2.84 -34.36 26.39
C ASP A 47 -3.24 -35.63 25.60
N LEU A 48 -3.33 -35.55 24.26
CA LEU A 48 -3.72 -36.68 23.40
C LEU A 48 -2.56 -37.66 23.20
N ASP A 49 -2.84 -38.97 23.20
CA ASP A 49 -1.85 -39.98 22.81
C ASP A 49 -1.42 -39.75 21.34
N PRO A 50 -0.11 -39.71 21.01
CA PRO A 50 0.37 -39.57 19.64
C PRO A 50 -0.32 -40.50 18.64
N ASP A 51 -0.59 -41.76 19.02
CA ASP A 51 -1.19 -42.74 18.10
C ASP A 51 -2.64 -42.38 17.71
N LEU A 52 -3.35 -41.63 18.57
CA LEU A 52 -4.70 -41.15 18.30
C LEU A 52 -4.74 -39.95 17.34
N LEU A 53 -3.59 -39.33 17.01
CA LEU A 53 -3.52 -38.27 16.01
C LEU A 53 -3.65 -38.78 14.58
N LEU A 54 -3.37 -40.07 14.35
CA LEU A 54 -3.52 -40.69 13.03
C LEU A 54 -4.98 -40.82 12.59
N ASP A 55 -5.89 -40.88 13.55
CA ASP A 55 -7.32 -40.99 13.28
C ASP A 55 -7.95 -39.59 13.21
N THR A 56 -8.21 -39.15 11.99
CA THR A 56 -8.87 -37.86 11.72
C THR A 56 -10.28 -37.79 12.33
N GLU A 57 -10.96 -38.92 12.56
CA GLU A 57 -12.27 -38.96 13.22
C GLU A 57 -12.16 -38.61 14.72
N VAL A 58 -11.04 -38.92 15.36
CA VAL A 58 -10.77 -38.52 16.75
C VAL A 58 -10.64 -37.01 16.85
N LEU A 59 -9.93 -36.39 15.90
CA LEU A 59 -9.81 -34.93 15.81
C LEU A 59 -11.16 -34.25 15.56
N ASP A 60 -12.00 -34.83 14.70
CA ASP A 60 -13.34 -34.30 14.44
C ASP A 60 -14.26 -34.41 15.67
N LYS A 61 -14.20 -35.52 16.42
CA LYS A 61 -14.95 -35.68 17.69
C LYS A 61 -14.51 -34.67 18.74
N ILE A 62 -13.21 -34.45 18.90
CA ILE A 62 -12.68 -33.44 19.83
C ILE A 62 -13.17 -32.04 19.44
N ARG A 63 -13.11 -31.69 18.15
CA ARG A 63 -13.63 -30.40 17.63
C ARG A 63 -15.11 -30.22 17.96
N GLU A 64 -15.94 -31.22 17.68
CA GLU A 64 -17.40 -31.15 17.93
C GLU A 64 -17.73 -30.99 19.42
N GLU A 65 -17.00 -31.65 20.31
CA GLU A 65 -17.15 -31.48 21.75
C GLU A 65 -16.78 -30.07 22.22
N GLU A 66 -15.71 -29.49 21.68
CA GLU A 66 -15.29 -28.12 21.98
C GLU A 66 -16.29 -27.07 21.48
N GLU A 67 -16.92 -27.30 20.33
CA GLU A 67 -17.96 -26.44 19.79
C GLU A 67 -19.22 -26.48 20.67
N LYS A 68 -19.65 -27.67 21.10
CA LYS A 68 -20.80 -27.86 22.01
C LYS A 68 -20.62 -27.16 23.35
N ARG A 69 -19.41 -27.14 23.90
CA ARG A 69 -19.09 -26.47 25.18
C ARG A 69 -19.18 -24.93 25.11
N ASN A 70 -19.09 -24.34 23.91
CA ASN A 70 -19.00 -22.89 23.71
C ASN A 70 -20.32 -22.19 23.29
N ILE A 71 -21.43 -22.92 23.12
CA ILE A 71 -22.73 -22.42 22.61
C ILE A 71 -23.40 -21.35 23.53
N ARG A 72 -22.87 -21.07 24.73
CA ARG A 72 -23.44 -20.11 25.70
C ARG A 72 -23.07 -18.63 25.47
N LYS A 73 -22.50 -18.23 24.33
CA LYS A 73 -22.11 -16.83 24.03
C LYS A 73 -22.77 -16.27 22.75
N VAL A 74 -22.80 -14.94 22.63
CA VAL A 74 -23.45 -14.14 21.56
C VAL A 74 -23.27 -14.75 20.16
N ARG A 75 -24.39 -14.91 19.42
CA ARG A 75 -24.53 -15.72 18.18
C ARG A 75 -23.44 -15.47 17.12
N ALA A 76 -23.14 -14.22 16.78
CA ALA A 76 -22.13 -13.88 15.76
C ALA A 76 -20.68 -14.19 16.19
N LEU A 77 -20.35 -14.08 17.49
CA LEU A 77 -19.03 -14.42 18.02
C LEU A 77 -18.86 -15.94 18.15
N SER A 78 -19.96 -16.66 18.39
CA SER A 78 -20.00 -18.12 18.38
C SER A 78 -19.73 -18.68 16.99
N GLU A 79 -20.29 -18.08 15.94
CA GLU A 79 -20.08 -18.49 14.54
C GLU A 79 -18.62 -18.27 14.10
N PHE A 80 -18.01 -17.12 14.41
CA PHE A 80 -16.59 -16.88 14.12
C PHE A 80 -15.67 -17.86 14.86
N SER A 81 -15.96 -18.13 16.14
CA SER A 81 -15.16 -19.05 16.96
C SER A 81 -15.24 -20.50 16.43
N ALA A 82 -16.42 -20.95 16.00
CA ALA A 82 -16.60 -22.26 15.39
C ALA A 82 -15.87 -22.36 14.05
N MET A 83 -16.04 -21.37 13.16
CA MET A 83 -15.34 -21.32 11.87
C MET A 83 -13.82 -21.35 12.06
N TYR A 84 -13.26 -20.52 12.96
CA TYR A 84 -11.82 -20.47 13.20
C TYR A 84 -11.31 -21.79 13.79
N ARG A 85 -12.03 -22.38 14.74
CA ARG A 85 -11.68 -23.69 15.30
C ARG A 85 -11.67 -24.76 14.21
N SER A 86 -12.70 -24.82 13.36
CA SER A 86 -12.72 -25.74 12.23
C SER A 86 -11.49 -25.59 11.35
N ASN A 87 -11.12 -24.36 10.97
CA ASN A 87 -9.94 -24.11 10.15
C ASN A 87 -8.63 -24.58 10.80
N VAL A 88 -8.46 -24.38 12.11
CA VAL A 88 -7.27 -24.85 12.83
C VAL A 88 -7.18 -26.38 12.79
N TYR A 89 -8.28 -27.08 13.02
CA TYR A 89 -8.31 -28.54 12.96
C TYR A 89 -8.10 -29.07 11.55
N GLU A 90 -8.64 -28.42 10.51
CA GLU A 90 -8.35 -28.79 9.11
C GLU A 90 -6.86 -28.62 8.77
N ILE A 91 -6.22 -27.51 9.15
CA ILE A 91 -4.78 -27.30 8.95
C ILE A 91 -3.96 -28.41 9.61
N ILE A 92 -4.34 -28.80 10.83
CA ILE A 92 -3.67 -29.88 11.57
C ILE A 92 -3.87 -31.21 10.85
N LYS A 93 -5.09 -31.53 10.40
CA LYS A 93 -5.38 -32.76 9.63
C LYS A 93 -4.59 -32.80 8.34
N ASP A 94 -4.57 -31.71 7.57
CA ASP A 94 -3.80 -31.60 6.33
C ASP A 94 -2.31 -31.83 6.57
N PHE A 95 -1.76 -31.25 7.65
CA PHE A 95 -0.37 -31.47 8.05
C PHE A 95 -0.11 -32.94 8.38
N ILE A 96 -0.97 -33.57 9.18
CA ILE A 96 -0.83 -34.99 9.53
C ILE A 96 -0.90 -35.86 8.27
N ILE A 97 -1.90 -35.69 7.42
CA ILE A 97 -2.06 -36.48 6.18
C ILE A 97 -0.83 -36.35 5.29
N LYS A 98 -0.27 -35.15 5.18
CA LYS A 98 0.90 -34.86 4.33
C LYS A 98 2.20 -35.48 4.87
N TYR A 99 2.37 -35.54 6.19
CA TYR A 99 3.66 -35.90 6.79
C TYR A 99 3.69 -37.24 7.54
N ARG A 100 2.54 -37.88 7.79
CA ARG A 100 2.43 -39.16 8.53
C ARG A 100 3.25 -40.32 7.98
N GLU A 101 3.56 -40.31 6.68
CA GLU A 101 4.38 -41.36 6.03
C GLU A 101 5.88 -41.03 6.05
N ASN A 102 6.23 -39.77 6.34
CA ASN A 102 7.60 -39.25 6.19
C ASN A 102 8.29 -38.95 7.52
N ILE A 103 7.53 -38.72 8.59
CA ILE A 103 8.02 -38.26 9.88
C ILE A 103 7.36 -39.11 11.00
N PRO A 104 8.10 -39.47 12.07
CA PRO A 104 7.52 -40.12 13.23
C PRO A 104 6.34 -39.32 13.82
N ILE A 105 5.31 -40.03 14.28
CA ILE A 105 4.06 -39.44 14.79
C ILE A 105 4.30 -38.55 16.01
N ILE A 106 5.27 -38.91 16.85
CA ILE A 106 5.65 -38.11 18.02
C ILE A 106 6.23 -36.75 17.60
N ASP A 107 7.04 -36.73 16.54
CA ASP A 107 7.61 -35.49 16.01
C ASP A 107 6.52 -34.64 15.34
N ILE A 108 5.56 -35.27 14.62
CA ILE A 108 4.40 -34.58 14.06
C ILE A 108 3.59 -33.88 15.16
N LYS A 109 3.35 -34.58 16.28
CA LYS A 109 2.68 -34.02 17.46
C LYS A 109 3.45 -32.82 18.00
N ASP A 110 4.76 -32.95 18.18
CA ASP A 110 5.60 -31.87 18.70
C ASP A 110 5.59 -30.65 17.77
N TYR A 111 5.69 -30.85 16.45
CA TYR A 111 5.58 -29.77 15.46
C TYR A 111 4.23 -29.03 15.53
N ILE A 112 3.11 -29.75 15.74
CA ILE A 112 1.79 -29.14 15.89
C ILE A 112 1.74 -28.32 17.19
N ILE A 113 2.26 -28.85 18.29
CA ILE A 113 2.29 -28.16 19.59
C ILE A 113 3.14 -26.89 19.52
N ASP A 114 4.29 -26.96 18.86
CA ASP A 114 5.19 -25.83 18.67
C ASP A 114 4.57 -24.78 17.75
N PHE A 115 3.96 -25.19 16.63
CA PHE A 115 3.22 -24.28 15.76
C PHE A 115 2.11 -23.54 16.52
N LEU A 116 1.33 -24.23 17.35
CA LEU A 116 0.28 -23.61 18.16
C LEU A 116 0.87 -22.68 19.23
N TYR A 117 2.00 -23.04 19.84
CA TYR A 117 2.70 -22.20 20.80
C TYR A 117 3.21 -20.90 20.17
N GLU A 118 3.89 -21.00 19.03
CA GLU A 118 4.40 -19.87 18.26
C GLU A 118 3.25 -18.97 17.78
N SER A 119 2.16 -19.57 17.30
CA SER A 119 0.96 -18.84 16.89
C SER A 119 0.32 -18.05 18.05
N ILE A 120 0.25 -18.64 19.25
CA ILE A 120 -0.22 -17.93 20.46
C ILE A 120 0.73 -16.78 20.82
N SER A 121 2.05 -16.99 20.72
CA SER A 121 3.06 -15.96 20.98
C SER A 121 2.92 -14.80 20.00
N ALA A 122 2.76 -15.10 18.71
CA ALA A 122 2.50 -14.12 17.67
C ALA A 122 1.21 -13.32 17.92
N LEU A 123 0.11 -13.99 18.29
CA LEU A 123 -1.14 -13.29 18.66
C LEU A 123 -0.99 -12.41 19.90
N ASN A 124 -0.15 -12.79 20.87
CA ASN A 124 0.14 -11.95 22.03
C ASN A 124 0.89 -10.68 21.62
N ILE A 125 1.92 -10.81 20.78
CA ILE A 125 2.67 -9.67 20.25
C ILE A 125 1.75 -8.77 19.42
N LEU A 126 0.94 -9.35 18.52
CA LEU A 126 -0.04 -8.61 17.72
C LEU A 126 -1.02 -7.86 18.61
N ARG A 127 -1.53 -8.50 19.68
CA ARG A 127 -2.35 -7.82 20.68
C ARG A 127 -1.59 -6.66 21.32
N HIS A 128 -0.32 -6.79 21.70
CA HIS A 128 0.44 -5.68 22.29
C HIS A 128 0.69 -4.52 21.31
N ILE A 129 0.91 -4.82 20.03
CA ILE A 129 1.09 -3.81 18.98
C ILE A 129 -0.23 -3.07 18.67
N THR A 130 -1.35 -3.79 18.71
CA THR A 130 -2.69 -3.30 18.35
C THR A 130 -3.48 -2.76 19.54
N ASN A 131 -3.06 -3.02 20.78
CA ASN A 131 -3.81 -2.70 21.99
C ASN A 131 -3.13 -1.62 22.84
N PRO A 132 -3.58 -0.36 22.74
CA PRO A 132 -3.63 0.54 23.88
C PRO A 132 -4.99 0.41 24.56
N ASP A 133 -5.10 0.85 25.80
CA ASP A 133 -6.40 1.35 26.25
C ASP A 133 -6.92 2.40 25.24
N GLU A 134 -8.21 2.39 24.90
CA GLU A 134 -8.81 3.40 23.99
C GLU A 134 -8.51 4.84 24.43
N LEU A 135 -8.25 5.03 25.73
CA LEU A 135 -7.87 6.29 26.37
C LEU A 135 -6.48 6.82 25.97
N ASN A 136 -5.56 5.96 25.50
CA ASN A 136 -4.15 6.31 25.19
C ASN A 136 -3.73 5.82 23.78
N LEU A 137 -4.65 5.90 22.82
CA LEU A 137 -4.45 5.37 21.47
C LEU A 137 -3.22 5.95 20.75
N GLU A 138 -2.87 7.20 21.07
CA GLU A 138 -1.74 7.93 20.47
C GLU A 138 -0.36 7.34 20.81
N ASN A 139 -0.27 6.62 21.92
CA ASN A 139 0.96 5.98 22.39
C ASN A 139 1.13 4.55 21.86
N THR A 140 0.19 4.06 21.03
CA THR A 140 0.39 2.74 20.42
C THR A 140 1.44 2.78 19.35
N PHE A 141 2.12 1.64 19.26
CA PHE A 141 2.96 1.33 18.14
C PHE A 141 2.21 1.42 16.79
N LEU A 142 0.99 0.88 16.69
CA LEU A 142 0.19 0.98 15.47
C LEU A 142 -0.17 2.42 15.10
N TYR A 143 -0.58 3.25 16.07
CA TYR A 143 -0.87 4.67 15.82
C TYR A 143 0.39 5.41 15.41
N SER A 144 1.50 5.27 16.14
CA SER A 144 2.77 5.91 15.83
C SER A 144 3.24 5.54 14.41
N LEU A 145 3.12 4.26 14.02
CA LEU A 145 3.44 3.80 12.67
C LEU A 145 2.50 4.37 11.61
N THR A 146 1.19 4.38 11.89
CA THR A 146 0.22 4.94 10.94
C THR A 146 0.44 6.43 10.75
N LYS A 147 0.77 7.15 11.83
CA LYS A 147 1.13 8.57 11.77
C LYS A 147 2.43 8.79 11.04
N PHE A 148 3.46 7.98 11.33
CA PHE A 148 4.70 8.01 10.58
C PHE A 148 4.47 7.87 9.07
N LEU A 149 3.61 6.94 8.64
CA LEU A 149 3.22 6.79 7.25
C LEU A 149 2.43 7.99 6.72
N GLU A 150 1.43 8.45 7.46
CA GLU A 150 0.54 9.55 7.04
C GLU A 150 1.17 10.94 7.12
N GLU A 151 2.34 11.07 7.74
CA GLU A 151 3.02 12.36 7.93
C GLU A 151 4.34 12.41 7.16
N ARG A 152 5.07 11.29 7.05
CA ARG A 152 6.44 11.29 6.48
C ARG A 152 6.58 10.54 5.16
N LEU A 153 5.95 9.37 5.03
CA LEU A 153 6.13 8.52 3.83
C LEU A 153 5.06 8.72 2.76
N PHE A 154 3.82 9.00 3.17
CA PHE A 154 2.67 9.12 2.27
C PHE A 154 1.67 10.18 2.79
N PRO A 155 2.09 11.46 2.81
CA PRO A 155 1.42 12.47 3.59
C PRO A 155 0.02 12.83 3.10
N ARG A 156 -0.84 13.26 4.04
CA ARG A 156 -2.12 13.91 3.71
C ARG A 156 -1.91 15.40 3.45
N GLY A 157 -2.62 15.94 2.47
CA GLY A 157 -2.68 17.39 2.22
C GLY A 157 -3.94 17.78 1.43
N THR A 158 -4.30 19.06 1.54
CA THR A 158 -5.45 19.65 0.84
C THR A 158 -5.15 19.90 -0.64
N ASN A 159 -3.88 20.06 -1.01
CA ASN A 159 -3.41 20.21 -2.38
C ASN A 159 -2.06 19.49 -2.57
N LEU A 160 -1.65 19.34 -3.82
CA LEU A 160 -0.44 18.64 -4.20
C LEU A 160 0.84 19.29 -3.63
N LYS A 161 0.89 20.62 -3.64
CA LYS A 161 2.03 21.41 -3.13
C LYS A 161 2.35 21.08 -1.67
N ILE A 162 1.35 21.09 -0.78
CA ILE A 162 1.53 20.77 0.65
C ILE A 162 2.04 19.33 0.84
N ILE A 163 1.56 18.40 0.01
CA ILE A 163 1.99 17.00 0.07
C ILE A 163 3.45 16.88 -0.38
N TYR A 164 3.80 17.54 -1.49
CA TYR A 164 5.14 17.56 -2.03
C TYR A 164 6.15 18.15 -1.03
N GLU A 165 5.83 19.29 -0.41
CA GLU A 165 6.70 19.94 0.58
C GLU A 165 6.98 19.02 1.78
N LYS A 166 5.97 18.31 2.29
CA LYS A 166 6.16 17.31 3.36
C LYS A 166 7.05 16.16 2.91
N LEU A 167 6.84 15.65 1.70
CA LEU A 167 7.67 14.57 1.16
C LEU A 167 9.12 15.02 0.99
N LEU A 168 9.33 16.25 0.52
CA LEU A 168 10.64 16.85 0.34
C LEU A 168 11.37 17.02 1.68
N GLU A 169 10.69 17.50 2.73
CA GLU A 169 11.23 17.64 4.09
C GLU A 169 11.83 16.33 4.61
N PHE A 170 11.13 15.21 4.40
CA PHE A 170 11.53 13.90 4.90
C PHE A 170 12.31 13.05 3.88
N SER A 171 12.55 13.58 2.68
CA SER A 171 13.14 12.80 1.59
C SER A 171 14.54 12.30 1.93
N VAL A 172 15.39 13.11 2.57
CA VAL A 172 16.77 12.74 2.89
C VAL A 172 16.85 11.49 3.77
N ASP A 173 16.00 11.41 4.80
CA ASP A 173 16.02 10.32 5.78
C ASP A 173 15.29 9.06 5.28
N PHE A 174 14.32 9.22 4.39
CA PHE A 174 13.37 8.15 4.04
C PHE A 174 13.20 7.93 2.53
N TYR A 175 14.13 8.43 1.72
CA TYR A 175 14.08 8.35 0.26
C TYR A 175 13.81 6.93 -0.26
N GLU A 176 14.58 5.95 0.22
CA GLU A 176 14.43 4.57 -0.22
C GLU A 176 13.07 4.00 0.18
N CYS A 177 12.55 4.34 1.35
CA CYS A 177 11.21 3.92 1.76
C CYS A 177 10.13 4.53 0.85
N GLN A 178 10.24 5.81 0.54
CA GLN A 178 9.35 6.53 -0.38
C GLN A 178 9.38 5.90 -1.80
N ARG A 179 10.57 5.56 -2.29
CA ARG A 179 10.76 4.87 -3.58
C ARG A 179 10.20 3.45 -3.56
N HIS A 180 10.42 2.72 -2.47
CA HIS A 180 9.86 1.37 -2.28
C HIS A 180 8.33 1.38 -2.26
N ILE A 181 7.66 2.40 -1.72
CA ILE A 181 6.19 2.49 -1.78
C ILE A 181 5.68 2.53 -3.21
N LEU A 182 6.43 3.16 -4.11
CA LEU A 182 6.09 3.19 -5.52
C LEU A 182 6.46 1.90 -6.25
N GLN A 183 7.28 1.01 -5.71
CA GLN A 183 7.65 -0.21 -6.44
C GLN A 183 6.46 -1.14 -6.68
N PRO A 184 6.40 -1.80 -7.84
CA PRO A 184 5.38 -2.82 -8.12
C PRO A 184 5.65 -4.09 -7.31
N HIS A 185 5.11 -4.20 -6.09
CA HIS A 185 5.28 -5.38 -5.25
C HIS A 185 4.25 -6.49 -5.59
N THR A 186 4.66 -7.45 -6.44
CA THR A 186 4.12 -8.84 -6.57
C THR A 186 2.66 -9.09 -6.98
N TYR A 187 2.44 -10.26 -7.62
CA TYR A 187 1.25 -11.08 -8.00
C TYR A 187 -0.21 -10.68 -7.65
N TYR A 188 -0.45 -9.75 -6.74
CA TYR A 188 -1.79 -9.29 -6.38
C TYR A 188 -2.43 -8.44 -7.48
N ARG A 189 -1.62 -7.80 -8.34
CA ARG A 189 -2.10 -7.10 -9.55
C ARG A 189 -2.81 -8.05 -10.51
N ASP A 190 -2.30 -9.28 -10.65
CA ASP A 190 -2.76 -10.24 -11.65
C ASP A 190 -4.06 -10.97 -11.25
N LYS A 191 -4.55 -10.75 -10.01
CA LYS A 191 -5.76 -11.40 -9.47
C LYS A 191 -6.93 -10.44 -9.26
N LEU A 192 -6.81 -9.17 -9.63
CA LEU A 192 -7.91 -8.21 -9.53
C LEU A 192 -8.77 -8.33 -10.79
N GLU A 193 -10.04 -8.74 -10.64
CA GLU A 193 -11.01 -8.84 -11.74
C GLU A 193 -11.32 -7.48 -12.41
N ILE A 194 -10.94 -6.38 -11.77
CA ILE A 194 -11.16 -5.01 -12.23
C ILE A 194 -9.84 -4.24 -12.11
N GLU A 195 -9.14 -4.05 -13.23
CA GLU A 195 -7.89 -3.28 -13.34
C GLU A 195 -8.05 -1.82 -12.87
N ASP A 196 -9.28 -1.27 -12.98
CA ASP A 196 -9.61 0.12 -12.61
C ASP A 196 -9.52 0.43 -11.11
N PHE A 197 -9.36 -0.57 -10.23
CA PHE A 197 -9.25 -0.31 -8.79
C PHE A 197 -7.93 0.37 -8.39
N PHE A 198 -6.92 0.34 -9.26
CA PHE A 198 -5.63 0.99 -9.05
C PHE A 198 -5.33 1.98 -10.17
N GLU A 199 -5.86 3.19 -10.06
CA GLU A 199 -5.60 4.29 -11.01
C GLU A 199 -4.14 4.76 -11.06
N ILE A 200 -3.23 4.24 -10.24
CA ILE A 200 -1.81 4.63 -10.24
C ILE A 200 -0.93 3.38 -10.26
N PRO A 201 -0.21 3.13 -11.37
CA PRO A 201 0.76 2.06 -11.42
C PRO A 201 1.95 2.41 -10.53
N GLY A 202 2.54 1.41 -9.92
CA GLY A 202 3.85 1.56 -9.30
C GLY A 202 4.92 1.96 -10.33
N LEU A 203 5.99 2.58 -9.86
CA LEU A 203 7.22 2.91 -10.56
C LEU A 203 7.96 1.63 -10.97
N THR A 204 7.53 1.06 -12.09
CA THR A 204 8.19 -0.06 -12.75
C THR A 204 9.57 0.36 -13.27
N PRO A 205 10.48 -0.57 -13.60
CA PRO A 205 11.74 -0.23 -14.27
C PRO A 205 11.54 0.64 -15.51
N LYS A 206 10.48 0.37 -16.30
CA LYS A 206 10.09 1.15 -17.48
C LYS A 206 9.72 2.59 -17.13
N VAL A 207 8.88 2.80 -16.11
CA VAL A 207 8.50 4.15 -15.65
C VAL A 207 9.70 4.92 -15.10
N TYR A 208 10.60 4.26 -14.37
CA TYR A 208 11.83 4.90 -13.89
C TYR A 208 12.75 5.33 -15.03
N GLN A 209 12.91 4.50 -16.06
CA GLN A 209 13.67 4.88 -17.25
C GLN A 209 13.04 6.06 -18.00
N ILE A 210 11.72 6.11 -18.10
CA ILE A 210 10.99 7.26 -18.66
C ILE A 210 11.32 8.53 -17.85
N ILE A 211 11.23 8.48 -16.51
CA ILE A 211 11.60 9.60 -15.63
C ILE A 211 13.05 10.05 -15.86
N ASN A 212 13.98 9.11 -16.00
CA ASN A 212 15.39 9.42 -16.26
C ASN A 212 15.57 10.12 -17.61
N ASN A 213 14.91 9.63 -18.66
CA ASN A 213 14.99 10.22 -20.00
C ASN A 213 14.38 11.62 -20.01
N ILE A 214 13.21 11.80 -19.38
CA ILE A 214 12.56 13.10 -19.23
C ILE A 214 13.51 14.09 -18.55
N THR A 215 14.05 13.73 -17.39
CA THR A 215 14.96 14.60 -16.62
C THR A 215 16.21 14.95 -17.43
N SER A 216 16.77 13.97 -18.14
CA SER A 216 17.97 14.17 -18.96
C SER A 216 17.69 15.12 -20.11
N LEU A 217 16.60 14.92 -20.86
CA LEU A 217 16.24 15.78 -21.99
C LEU A 217 15.92 17.20 -21.54
N PHE A 218 15.19 17.35 -20.44
CA PHE A 218 14.92 18.68 -19.87
C PHE A 218 16.21 19.42 -19.52
N ASN A 219 17.17 18.77 -18.87
CA ASN A 219 18.40 19.44 -18.43
C ASN A 219 19.44 19.64 -19.54
N LEU A 220 19.49 18.76 -20.55
CA LEU A 220 20.53 18.78 -21.58
C LEU A 220 20.12 19.55 -22.83
N ASP A 221 18.90 19.33 -23.34
CA ASP A 221 18.46 19.91 -24.62
C ASP A 221 16.94 20.18 -24.64
N PRO A 222 16.45 21.11 -23.79
CA PRO A 222 15.04 21.48 -23.80
C PRO A 222 14.72 22.38 -24.99
N ASN A 223 13.59 22.10 -25.64
CA ASN A 223 12.90 23.10 -26.45
C ASN A 223 12.18 24.10 -25.54
N PHE A 224 11.73 25.23 -26.09
CA PHE A 224 10.98 26.24 -25.33
C PHE A 224 9.71 26.62 -26.07
N GLY A 225 8.62 26.76 -25.32
CA GLY A 225 7.32 27.18 -25.85
C GLY A 225 6.61 28.10 -24.88
N ALA A 226 5.65 28.87 -25.39
CA ALA A 226 4.86 29.77 -24.58
C ALA A 226 4.03 28.98 -23.55
N LEU A 227 4.01 29.48 -22.31
CA LEU A 227 3.13 28.96 -21.28
C LEU A 227 1.67 29.25 -21.69
N PRO A 228 0.79 28.24 -21.85
CA PRO A 228 -0.62 28.44 -22.22
C PRO A 228 -1.36 29.41 -21.29
N GLU A 229 -1.00 29.40 -20.01
CA GLU A 229 -1.59 30.27 -19.00
C GLU A 229 -1.07 31.72 -19.06
N ASN A 230 0.12 31.96 -19.64
CA ASN A 230 0.74 33.29 -19.74
C ASN A 230 1.82 33.38 -20.83
N ASP A 231 1.50 34.04 -21.93
CA ASP A 231 2.35 34.21 -23.12
C ASP A 231 3.66 34.97 -22.89
N LYS A 232 3.82 35.66 -21.76
CA LYS A 232 5.08 36.33 -21.39
C LYS A 232 6.14 35.38 -20.84
N TYR A 233 5.77 34.14 -20.55
CA TYR A 233 6.66 33.13 -20.01
C TYR A 233 6.86 32.01 -21.02
N GLU A 234 8.11 31.55 -21.13
CA GLU A 234 8.47 30.36 -21.88
C GLU A 234 8.83 29.23 -20.91
N ILE A 235 8.23 28.07 -21.13
CA ILE A 235 8.50 26.85 -20.36
C ILE A 235 9.32 25.87 -21.20
N PRO A 236 10.12 25.02 -20.54
CA PRO A 236 10.84 23.99 -21.25
C PRO A 236 9.88 22.92 -21.75
N MET A 237 10.21 22.32 -22.89
CA MET A 237 9.45 21.27 -23.55
C MET A 237 10.40 20.23 -24.15
N ILE A 238 9.97 18.97 -24.21
CA ILE A 238 10.73 17.88 -24.84
C ILE A 238 9.84 17.11 -25.80
N LEU A 239 10.41 16.45 -26.81
CA LEU A 239 9.61 15.71 -27.79
C LEU A 239 9.03 14.44 -27.16
N LYS A 240 7.71 14.25 -27.26
CA LYS A 240 7.00 13.04 -26.78
C LYS A 240 7.63 11.77 -27.33
N ASN A 241 8.01 11.78 -28.61
CA ASN A 241 8.60 10.63 -29.27
C ASN A 241 9.99 10.29 -28.73
N GLU A 242 10.84 11.26 -28.38
CA GLU A 242 12.17 10.96 -27.82
C GLU A 242 12.07 10.26 -26.47
N VAL A 243 11.02 10.55 -25.70
CA VAL A 243 10.77 9.94 -24.41
C VAL A 243 10.17 8.54 -24.57
N PHE A 244 9.18 8.37 -25.44
CA PHE A 244 8.31 7.19 -25.44
C PHE A 244 8.52 6.22 -26.61
N LEU A 245 9.10 6.64 -27.74
CA LEU A 245 9.38 5.74 -28.88
C LEU A 245 10.18 4.49 -28.48
N PRO A 246 11.15 4.54 -27.54
CA PRO A 246 11.85 3.32 -27.08
C PRO A 246 10.95 2.33 -26.32
N TYR A 247 9.72 2.71 -26.00
CA TYR A 247 8.85 2.05 -25.05
C TYR A 247 7.44 1.75 -25.58
N ILE A 248 7.09 2.26 -26.76
CA ILE A 248 5.81 2.02 -27.43
C ILE A 248 6.05 0.99 -28.53
N ASP A 249 5.37 -0.15 -28.47
CA ASP A 249 5.30 -1.05 -29.62
C ASP A 249 4.34 -0.42 -30.62
N SER A 250 4.70 -0.41 -31.90
CA SER A 250 4.14 0.41 -32.98
C SER A 250 2.64 0.24 -33.29
N THR A 251 1.85 -0.39 -32.43
CA THR A 251 0.46 -0.81 -32.67
C THR A 251 -0.40 -0.78 -31.41
N ALA A 252 -0.81 0.39 -30.88
CA ALA A 252 -2.10 0.54 -30.17
C ALA A 252 -2.36 1.97 -29.64
N ASN A 253 -3.55 2.52 -29.92
CA ASN A 253 -4.10 3.70 -29.24
C ASN A 253 -4.13 3.56 -27.71
N ALA A 254 -4.21 2.33 -27.19
CA ALA A 254 -4.18 2.04 -25.76
C ALA A 254 -2.82 2.40 -25.12
N GLU A 255 -1.71 2.29 -25.86
CA GLU A 255 -0.39 2.67 -25.35
C GLU A 255 -0.21 4.19 -25.30
N GLU A 256 -0.86 4.91 -26.21
CA GLU A 256 -0.88 6.37 -26.21
C GLU A 256 -1.68 6.93 -25.03
N GLU A 257 -2.87 6.40 -24.75
CA GLU A 257 -3.65 6.77 -23.57
C GLU A 257 -2.90 6.44 -22.26
N ALA A 258 -2.23 5.28 -22.21
CA ALA A 258 -1.40 4.91 -21.08
C ALA A 258 -0.22 5.88 -20.88
N THR A 259 0.38 6.33 -21.98
CA THR A 259 1.47 7.30 -22.01
C THR A 259 1.04 8.66 -21.45
N GLU A 260 -0.10 9.17 -21.90
CA GLU A 260 -0.67 10.42 -21.38
C GLU A 260 -0.94 10.33 -19.88
N LYS A 261 -1.53 9.23 -19.42
CA LYS A 261 -1.75 8.98 -17.98
C LYS A 261 -0.43 8.94 -17.20
N ILE A 262 0.65 8.41 -17.77
CA ILE A 262 1.97 8.43 -17.12
C ILE A 262 2.52 9.86 -17.06
N CYS A 263 2.44 10.63 -18.15
CA CYS A 263 2.85 12.03 -18.19
C CYS A 263 2.13 12.85 -17.13
N GLU A 264 0.81 12.73 -17.04
CA GLU A 264 0.01 13.46 -16.06
C GLU A 264 0.43 13.16 -14.62
N ARG A 265 0.71 11.89 -14.30
CA ARG A 265 1.16 11.46 -12.97
C ARG A 265 2.56 11.98 -12.62
N ILE A 266 3.40 12.22 -13.63
CA ILE A 266 4.74 12.83 -13.48
C ILE A 266 4.66 14.37 -13.42
N GLY A 267 3.47 14.96 -13.65
CA GLY A 267 3.26 16.42 -13.61
C GLY A 267 3.41 17.09 -14.98
N LEU A 268 3.37 16.32 -16.06
CA LEU A 268 3.51 16.81 -17.43
C LEU A 268 2.15 16.84 -18.16
N ARG A 269 2.10 17.61 -19.24
CA ARG A 269 1.01 17.69 -20.22
C ARG A 269 1.55 17.53 -21.62
N VAL A 270 0.69 17.12 -22.54
CA VAL A 270 0.98 17.13 -23.98
C VAL A 270 0.61 18.51 -24.55
N MET A 271 1.48 19.08 -25.36
CA MET A 271 1.27 20.33 -26.11
C MET A 271 1.46 20.08 -27.61
N ASP A 272 0.54 20.61 -28.41
CA ASP A 272 0.52 20.48 -29.88
C ASP A 272 0.67 19.03 -30.37
N ASP A 273 0.17 18.07 -29.59
CA ASP A 273 0.30 16.62 -29.78
C ASP A 273 1.74 16.08 -29.94
N LEU A 274 2.75 16.94 -29.75
CA LEU A 274 4.15 16.67 -30.07
C LEU A 274 5.07 16.80 -28.85
N PHE A 275 4.78 17.75 -27.97
CA PHE A 275 5.67 18.13 -26.88
C PHE A 275 5.13 17.71 -25.53
N LEU A 276 6.04 17.38 -24.61
CA LEU A 276 5.77 17.23 -23.20
C LEU A 276 6.27 18.47 -22.47
N ALA A 277 5.39 19.09 -21.70
CA ALA A 277 5.70 20.28 -20.93
C ALA A 277 5.18 20.15 -19.48
N PRO A 278 5.77 20.84 -18.50
CA PRO A 278 5.23 20.89 -17.14
C PRO A 278 3.80 21.46 -17.12
N ARG A 279 2.94 20.88 -16.29
CA ARG A 279 1.64 21.48 -15.93
C ARG A 279 1.84 22.68 -15.00
N GLU A 280 0.84 23.53 -14.90
CA GLU A 280 0.89 24.72 -14.03
C GLU A 280 1.19 24.36 -12.55
N ASP A 281 0.50 23.36 -11.99
CA ASP A 281 0.70 22.89 -10.63
C ASP A 281 2.11 22.34 -10.39
N PHE A 282 2.68 21.66 -11.38
CA PHE A 282 4.06 21.21 -11.32
C PHE A 282 5.06 22.37 -11.48
N LEU A 283 4.79 23.31 -12.39
CA LEU A 283 5.61 24.50 -12.61
C LEU A 283 5.72 25.35 -11.33
N GLU A 284 4.62 25.53 -10.60
CA GLU A 284 4.61 26.22 -9.31
C GLU A 284 5.51 25.52 -8.28
N ILE A 285 5.48 24.19 -8.22
CA ILE A 285 6.36 23.41 -7.34
C ILE A 285 7.82 23.59 -7.74
N LEU A 286 8.13 23.53 -9.04
CA LEU A 286 9.49 23.72 -9.53
C LEU A 286 10.03 25.12 -9.20
N LEU A 287 9.23 26.16 -9.40
CA LEU A 287 9.61 27.54 -9.09
C LEU A 287 9.79 27.75 -7.58
N ALA A 288 8.86 27.26 -6.77
CA ALA A 288 8.90 27.42 -5.31
C ALA A 288 10.14 26.77 -4.67
N ASN A 289 10.68 25.73 -5.30
CA ASN A 289 11.83 24.97 -4.81
C ASN A 289 13.14 25.27 -5.58
N ASN A 290 13.17 26.35 -6.38
CA ASN A 290 14.34 26.75 -7.18
C ASN A 290 14.82 25.69 -8.18
N PHE A 291 13.94 24.85 -8.68
CA PHE A 291 14.23 23.86 -9.72
C PHE A 291 14.13 24.41 -11.15
N LEU A 292 13.77 25.70 -11.28
CA LEU A 292 13.79 26.44 -12.53
C LEU A 292 14.54 27.75 -12.34
N ARG A 293 15.43 28.08 -13.28
CA ARG A 293 16.12 29.36 -13.34
C ARG A 293 15.43 30.27 -14.35
N SER A 294 15.04 31.47 -13.92
CA SER A 294 14.49 32.48 -14.83
C SER A 294 15.60 33.21 -15.59
N ASN A 295 15.46 33.32 -16.91
CA ASN A 295 16.30 34.15 -17.76
C ASN A 295 15.44 35.10 -18.59
N ARG A 296 15.73 36.41 -18.54
CA ARG A 296 14.99 37.42 -19.30
C ARG A 296 15.59 37.53 -20.70
N GLN A 297 14.78 37.28 -21.71
CA GLN A 297 15.17 37.38 -23.10
C GLN A 297 15.16 38.83 -23.59
N SER A 298 15.78 39.07 -24.75
CA SER A 298 15.87 40.39 -25.38
C SER A 298 14.53 40.98 -25.78
N ASP A 299 13.54 40.14 -26.07
CA ASP A 299 12.16 40.53 -26.39
C ASP A 299 11.30 40.81 -25.13
N GLY A 300 11.89 40.67 -23.94
CA GLY A 300 11.24 40.89 -22.66
C GLY A 300 10.52 39.67 -22.08
N THR A 301 10.48 38.55 -22.80
CA THR A 301 9.92 37.28 -22.29
C THR A 301 10.82 36.70 -21.19
N ILE A 302 10.23 35.92 -20.28
CA ILE A 302 10.95 35.22 -19.21
C ILE A 302 10.97 33.73 -19.54
N ARG A 303 12.17 33.20 -19.79
CA ARG A 303 12.39 31.77 -20.06
C ARG A 303 12.78 31.03 -18.78
N TYR A 304 12.10 29.93 -18.51
CA TYR A 304 12.44 29.04 -17.40
C TYR A 304 13.35 27.91 -17.86
N LEU A 305 14.57 27.88 -17.32
CA LEU A 305 15.57 26.84 -17.58
C LEU A 305 15.48 25.76 -16.48
N PRO A 306 15.24 24.49 -16.82
CA PRO A 306 15.14 23.40 -15.83
C PRO A 306 16.49 23.07 -15.19
N GLN A 307 16.44 22.71 -13.91
CA GLN A 307 17.59 22.26 -13.12
C GLN A 307 17.13 21.27 -12.02
N PHE A 308 16.27 20.32 -12.38
CA PHE A 308 15.74 19.31 -11.46
C PHE A 308 16.33 17.93 -11.72
N SER A 309 16.22 17.06 -10.73
CA SER A 309 16.72 15.69 -10.77
C SER A 309 15.57 14.68 -10.86
N ASN A 310 15.91 13.39 -11.03
CA ASN A 310 14.93 12.30 -11.06
C ASN A 310 14.11 12.24 -9.76
N GLU A 311 14.75 12.59 -8.64
CA GLU A 311 14.12 12.67 -7.32
C GLU A 311 12.97 13.68 -7.32
N THR A 312 13.12 14.79 -8.02
CA THR A 312 12.08 15.83 -8.11
C THR A 312 10.80 15.25 -8.73
N LEU A 313 10.93 14.52 -9.85
CA LEU A 313 9.81 13.86 -10.52
C LEU A 313 9.26 12.67 -9.72
N THR A 314 10.13 11.93 -9.05
CA THR A 314 9.72 10.80 -8.19
C THR A 314 8.90 11.27 -6.99
N LEU A 315 9.32 12.36 -6.34
CA LEU A 315 8.56 12.96 -5.24
C LEU A 315 7.23 13.55 -5.72
N TYR A 316 7.20 14.15 -6.92
CA TYR A 316 5.95 14.61 -7.51
C TYR A 316 4.98 13.45 -7.77
N TYR A 317 5.49 12.37 -8.34
CA TYR A 317 4.73 11.14 -8.56
C TYR A 317 4.14 10.61 -7.25
N LEU A 318 4.95 10.55 -6.19
CA LEU A 318 4.52 10.14 -4.86
C LEU A 318 3.51 11.12 -4.24
N ALA A 319 3.64 12.41 -4.49
CA ALA A 319 2.68 13.42 -4.04
C ALA A 319 1.32 13.24 -4.72
N PHE A 320 1.33 12.99 -6.03
CA PHE A 320 0.15 12.65 -6.81
C PHE A 320 -0.50 11.35 -6.29
N SER A 321 0.31 10.32 -6.02
CA SER A 321 -0.15 9.09 -5.39
C SER A 321 -0.77 9.32 -4.02
N SER A 322 -0.13 10.15 -3.20
CA SER A 322 -0.56 10.49 -1.84
C SER A 322 -1.88 11.27 -1.83
N GLN A 323 -2.10 12.11 -2.84
CA GLN A 323 -3.36 12.82 -3.04
C GLN A 323 -4.48 11.88 -3.48
N ARG A 324 -4.20 10.97 -4.43
CA ARG A 324 -5.15 9.98 -4.96
C ARG A 324 -5.11 8.67 -4.14
N ARG A 325 -5.50 8.76 -2.87
CA ARG A 325 -5.51 7.65 -1.88
C ARG A 325 -6.38 6.42 -2.23
N GLY A 326 -6.87 6.26 -3.46
CA GLY A 326 -7.42 5.00 -3.95
C GLY A 326 -6.45 3.82 -3.72
N PHE A 327 -5.15 4.10 -3.73
CA PHE A 327 -4.06 3.14 -3.53
C PHE A 327 -3.90 2.56 -2.11
N LEU A 328 -4.30 3.28 -1.04
CA LEU A 328 -4.27 2.76 0.33
C LEU A 328 -5.44 1.78 0.54
N SER A 329 -5.52 0.76 -0.30
CA SER A 329 -6.51 -0.30 -0.19
C SER A 329 -6.34 -0.98 1.18
N LYS A 330 -7.38 -1.67 1.68
CA LYS A 330 -7.28 -2.41 2.95
C LYS A 330 -6.06 -3.34 2.95
N GLU A 331 -5.66 -3.76 1.75
CA GLU A 331 -4.55 -4.63 1.42
C GLU A 331 -3.18 -3.96 1.56
N PHE A 332 -2.99 -2.66 1.29
CA PHE A 332 -1.70 -1.99 1.57
C PHE A 332 -1.51 -1.73 3.07
N LEU A 333 -2.58 -1.38 3.78
CA LEU A 333 -2.54 -1.32 5.25
C LEU A 333 -2.31 -2.71 5.84
N ASN A 334 -2.91 -3.76 5.28
CA ASN A 334 -2.63 -5.15 5.65
C ASN A 334 -1.20 -5.54 5.26
N TRP A 335 -0.68 -5.11 4.11
CA TRP A 335 0.67 -5.41 3.65
C TRP A 335 1.70 -4.70 4.52
N ILE A 336 1.52 -3.43 4.87
CA ILE A 336 2.34 -2.74 5.88
C ILE A 336 2.23 -3.49 7.19
N SER A 337 1.02 -3.79 7.67
CA SER A 337 0.84 -4.47 8.96
C SER A 337 1.48 -5.86 8.96
N MET A 338 1.42 -6.60 7.85
CA MET A 338 2.00 -7.93 7.67
C MET A 338 3.51 -7.88 7.51
N ASN A 339 4.06 -6.98 6.69
CA ASN A 339 5.51 -6.80 6.54
C ASN A 339 6.12 -6.27 7.82
N PHE A 340 5.41 -5.39 8.52
CA PHE A 340 5.87 -4.85 9.80
C PHE A 340 5.78 -5.92 10.90
N ALA A 341 4.70 -6.70 10.97
CA ALA A 341 4.61 -7.87 11.84
C ALA A 341 5.68 -8.92 11.51
N PHE A 342 5.99 -9.12 10.23
CA PHE A 342 7.02 -10.03 9.75
C PHE A 342 8.44 -9.52 10.08
N LEU A 343 8.71 -8.22 9.95
CA LEU A 343 9.99 -7.61 10.34
C LEU A 343 10.18 -7.65 11.86
N VAL A 344 9.12 -7.45 12.65
CA VAL A 344 9.14 -7.63 14.10
C VAL A 344 9.38 -9.10 14.47
N TYR A 345 8.71 -10.03 13.80
CA TYR A 345 8.93 -11.48 13.96
C TYR A 345 10.38 -11.87 13.64
N MET A 346 10.91 -11.39 12.51
CA MET A 346 12.30 -11.62 12.10
C MET A 346 13.31 -10.95 13.04
N GLY A 347 13.00 -9.76 13.57
CA GLY A 347 13.82 -9.07 14.56
C GLY A 347 13.87 -9.78 15.91
N ILE A 348 12.74 -10.36 16.33
CA ILE A 348 12.66 -11.17 17.56
C ILE A 348 13.38 -12.51 17.41
N LEU A 349 13.30 -13.15 16.24
CA LEU A 349 14.01 -14.40 15.95
C LEU A 349 15.51 -14.20 15.71
N LYS A 350 15.93 -13.10 15.06
CA LYS A 350 17.36 -12.76 14.90
C LYS A 350 18.04 -12.36 16.20
N TRP A 351 17.29 -12.11 17.28
CA TRP A 351 17.88 -11.92 18.61
C TRP A 351 18.18 -13.25 19.32
N LYS A 352 17.92 -14.38 18.67
CA LYS A 352 18.21 -15.74 19.15
C LYS A 352 19.02 -16.61 18.18
N LEU A 353 19.73 -16.02 17.22
CA LEU A 353 20.78 -16.71 16.46
C LEU A 353 22.13 -16.01 16.66
#